data_AF-A0A1G2UZG0-F1
#
_entry.id   AF-A0A1G2UZG0-F1
#
_cell.length_a   1.000
_cell.length_b   1.000
_cell.length_c   1.000
_cell.angle_alpha   90.00
_cell.angle_beta   90.00
_cell.angle_gamma   90.00
#
_symmetry.space_group_name_H-M   'P 1'
#
loop_
_entity.id
_entity.type
_entity.pdbx_description
1 polymer ?
#
loop_
_entity_poly.entity_id
_entity_poly.type
_entity_poly.pdbx_seq_one_letter_code
_entity_poly.pdbx_strand_id
1 'polypeptide(L)'
;MCKKCAVIYIPFNKDIACPNCGNQADTEEHFDFIIDIANSMKAHKIRYGSFMPPAFFCDGSLAANIQSSCLKIFDKFEAAKPKDEKGWLSKAVVEKIEFSEEYKYLIKHITDIIFSIYGLYKKQNKFAPSKLKRWLSEELKKLLPYLP
;
A
#
# COMPACT_ATOMS: atom_id res chain seq x y z
N MET A 1 7.12 4.57 -17.88
CA MET A 1 8.17 5.61 -17.91
C MET A 1 7.62 6.86 -18.57
N CYS A 2 8.00 8.07 -18.11
CA CYS A 2 7.58 9.31 -18.78
C CYS A 2 8.35 9.51 -20.10
N LYS A 3 7.66 9.68 -21.22
CA LYS A 3 8.31 9.93 -22.52
C LYS A 3 9.03 11.29 -22.62
N LYS A 4 8.63 12.28 -21.79
CA LYS A 4 9.21 13.63 -21.80
C LYS A 4 10.50 13.75 -21.00
N CYS A 5 10.53 13.21 -19.78
CA CYS A 5 11.68 13.37 -18.87
C CYS A 5 12.30 12.03 -18.43
N ALA A 6 11.95 10.92 -19.07
CA ALA A 6 12.50 9.58 -18.86
C ALA A 6 12.41 8.98 -17.44
N VAL A 7 11.73 9.65 -16.49
CA VAL A 7 11.59 9.13 -15.12
C VAL A 7 10.61 7.96 -15.06
N ILE A 8 10.83 7.05 -14.12
CA ILE A 8 9.97 5.89 -13.86
C ILE A 8 8.99 6.25 -12.74
N TYR A 9 7.71 5.95 -12.95
CA TYR A 9 6.65 6.12 -11.96
C TYR A 9 5.51 5.15 -12.28
N ILE A 10 4.59 4.96 -11.34
CA ILE A 10 3.46 4.03 -11.47
C ILE A 10 2.20 4.80 -11.90
N PRO A 11 1.69 4.63 -13.13
CA PRO A 11 0.44 5.26 -13.57
C PRO A 11 -0.77 4.49 -13.02
N PHE A 12 -1.09 4.70 -11.74
CA PHE A 12 -2.16 3.97 -11.02
C PHE A 12 -3.60 4.47 -11.28
N ASN A 13 -3.79 5.47 -12.16
CA ASN A 13 -5.07 5.96 -12.68
C ASN A 13 -4.81 6.70 -14.02
N LYS A 14 -5.87 6.84 -14.83
CA LYS A 14 -5.94 7.56 -16.11
C LYS A 14 -5.54 9.02 -16.02
N ASP A 15 -5.86 9.68 -14.90
CA ASP A 15 -5.66 11.13 -14.75
C ASP A 15 -4.29 11.50 -14.16
N ILE A 16 -3.38 10.52 -14.03
CA ILE A 16 -2.10 10.76 -13.37
C ILE A 16 -1.10 11.39 -14.33
N ALA A 17 -0.68 12.60 -13.97
CA ALA A 17 0.46 13.25 -14.58
C ALA A 17 1.78 12.69 -14.02
N CYS A 18 2.83 12.77 -14.84
CA CYS A 18 4.20 12.48 -14.42
C CYS A 18 4.56 13.35 -13.19
N PRO A 19 4.99 12.76 -12.08
CA PRO A 19 5.24 13.51 -10.85
C PRO A 19 6.46 14.43 -10.93
N ASN A 20 7.34 14.25 -11.92
CA ASN A 20 8.50 15.11 -12.13
C ASN A 20 8.21 16.31 -13.05
N CYS A 21 7.56 16.09 -14.19
CA CYS A 21 7.40 17.13 -15.23
C CYS A 21 5.95 17.53 -15.52
N GLY A 22 4.97 16.95 -14.83
CA GLY A 22 3.54 17.25 -14.99
C GLY A 22 2.92 16.80 -16.30
N ASN A 23 3.68 16.16 -17.21
CA ASN A 23 3.14 15.67 -18.47
C ASN A 23 2.15 14.54 -18.21
N GLN A 24 1.01 14.55 -18.89
CA GLN A 24 0.05 13.44 -18.87
C GLN A 24 0.76 12.11 -19.19
N ALA A 25 0.36 11.05 -18.50
CA ALA A 25 0.86 9.71 -18.78
C ALA A 25 0.44 9.33 -20.20
N ASP A 26 1.42 9.17 -21.09
CA ASP A 26 1.22 8.63 -22.43
C ASP A 26 1.31 7.09 -22.37
N THR A 27 0.50 6.51 -21.48
CA THR A 27 0.43 5.08 -21.25
C THR A 27 -1.01 4.64 -21.41
N GLU A 28 -1.30 3.89 -22.48
CA GLU A 28 -2.57 3.16 -22.62
C GLU A 28 -2.75 2.12 -21.49
N GLU A 29 -1.64 1.69 -20.89
CA GLU A 29 -1.59 0.80 -19.74
C GLU A 29 -1.73 1.58 -18.43
N HIS A 30 -2.86 1.37 -17.76
CA HIS A 30 -3.06 1.75 -16.37
C HIS A 30 -3.11 0.50 -15.51
N PHE A 31 -2.40 0.53 -14.39
CA PHE A 31 -2.39 -0.59 -13.45
C PHE A 31 -3.42 -0.33 -12.36
N ASP A 32 -4.19 -1.36 -11.99
CA ASP A 32 -5.07 -1.37 -10.81
C ASP A 32 -4.27 -1.45 -9.50
N PHE A 33 -3.10 -0.80 -9.46
CA PHE A 33 -2.10 -0.91 -8.42
C PHE A 33 -2.63 -0.58 -7.03
N ILE A 34 -3.51 0.42 -6.92
CA ILE A 34 -4.17 0.77 -5.65
C ILE A 34 -5.05 -0.39 -5.14
N ILE A 35 -5.80 -1.01 -6.04
CA ILE A 35 -6.70 -2.11 -5.73
C ILE A 35 -5.91 -3.37 -5.36
N ASP A 36 -4.83 -3.66 -6.09
CA ASP A 36 -3.96 -4.80 -5.84
C ASP A 36 -3.28 -4.72 -4.47
N ILE A 37 -2.77 -3.54 -4.09
CA ILE A 37 -2.21 -3.33 -2.75
C ILE A 37 -3.30 -3.48 -1.69
N ALA A 38 -4.47 -2.87 -1.87
CA ALA A 38 -5.57 -2.98 -0.91
C ALA A 38 -6.03 -4.42 -0.70
N ASN A 39 -6.13 -5.20 -1.78
CA ASN A 39 -6.47 -6.63 -1.72
C ASN A 39 -5.38 -7.43 -1.02
N SER A 40 -4.11 -7.16 -1.32
CA SER A 40 -2.97 -7.77 -0.64
C SER A 40 -2.97 -7.47 0.87
N MET A 41 -3.16 -6.19 1.25
CA MET A 41 -3.32 -5.75 2.64
C MET A 41 -4.42 -6.51 3.35
N LYS A 42 -5.60 -6.60 2.74
CA LYS A 42 -6.74 -7.32 3.30
C LYS A 42 -6.42 -8.81 3.49
N ALA A 43 -5.84 -9.46 2.49
CA ALA A 43 -5.46 -10.86 2.56
C ALA A 43 -4.43 -11.13 3.67
N HIS A 44 -3.39 -10.30 3.75
CA HIS A 44 -2.37 -10.39 4.79
C HIS A 44 -2.97 -10.14 6.18
N LYS A 45 -3.82 -9.13 6.33
CA LYS A 45 -4.46 -8.81 7.60
C LYS A 45 -5.30 -9.97 8.12
N ILE A 46 -6.03 -10.64 7.21
CA ILE A 46 -6.81 -11.84 7.54
C ILE A 46 -5.91 -13.01 7.93
N ARG A 47 -4.82 -13.23 7.19
CA ARG A 47 -3.96 -14.41 7.36
C ARG A 47 -2.99 -14.29 8.54
N TYR A 48 -2.42 -13.12 8.76
CA TYR A 48 -1.30 -12.88 9.68
C TYR A 48 -1.61 -11.90 10.81
N GLY A 49 -2.73 -11.16 10.73
CA GLY A 49 -3.06 -10.11 11.70
C GLY A 49 -2.32 -8.78 11.46
N SER A 50 -1.46 -8.71 10.46
CA SER A 50 -0.69 -7.54 10.00
C SER A 50 -0.82 -7.35 8.49
N PHE A 51 -0.56 -6.15 7.99
CA PHE A 51 -0.49 -5.86 6.55
C PHE A 51 0.82 -6.34 5.95
N MET A 52 1.93 -6.18 6.66
CA MET A 52 3.22 -6.75 6.30
C MET A 52 3.28 -8.21 6.77
N PRO A 53 3.39 -9.19 5.86
CA PRO A 53 3.52 -10.59 6.25
C PRO A 53 4.94 -10.86 6.80
N PRO A 54 5.13 -11.94 7.59
CA PRO A 54 6.43 -12.28 8.16
C PRO A 54 7.55 -12.50 7.12
N ALA A 55 7.17 -13.01 5.94
CA ALA A 55 8.04 -13.12 4.78
C ALA A 55 7.38 -12.38 3.62
N PHE A 56 8.04 -11.32 3.14
CA PHE A 56 7.60 -10.53 1.99
C PHE A 56 8.75 -10.44 1.00
N PHE A 57 8.54 -11.02 -0.19
CA PHE A 57 9.53 -10.93 -1.26
C PHE A 57 9.43 -9.56 -1.92
N CYS A 58 10.56 -8.87 -2.03
CA CYS A 58 10.70 -7.64 -2.81
C CYS A 58 11.72 -7.92 -3.92
N ASP A 59 11.29 -7.86 -5.18
CA ASP A 59 12.12 -8.10 -6.35
C ASP A 59 13.03 -6.92 -6.72
N GLY A 60 13.01 -5.86 -5.93
CA GLY A 60 13.75 -4.62 -6.17
C GLY A 60 13.05 -3.66 -7.14
N SER A 61 11.91 -4.03 -7.72
CA SER A 61 11.14 -3.13 -8.59
C SER A 61 10.58 -1.93 -7.79
N LEU A 62 10.33 -0.82 -8.50
CA LEU A 62 9.68 0.34 -7.91
C LEU A 62 8.30 -0.02 -7.31
N ALA A 63 7.54 -0.88 -8.00
CA ALA A 63 6.23 -1.36 -7.56
C ALA A 63 6.33 -2.14 -6.24
N ALA A 64 7.22 -3.13 -6.16
CA ALA A 64 7.40 -3.93 -4.95
C ALA A 64 7.90 -3.09 -3.76
N ASN A 65 8.79 -2.11 -4.01
CA ASN A 65 9.27 -1.20 -2.98
C ASN A 65 8.17 -0.27 -2.44
N ILE A 66 7.34 0.29 -3.32
CA ILE A 66 6.19 1.11 -2.93
C ILE A 66 5.16 0.27 -2.17
N GLN A 67 4.86 -0.94 -2.65
CA GLN A 67 3.96 -1.87 -1.95
C GLN A 67 4.49 -2.19 -0.55
N SER A 68 5.77 -2.59 -0.42
CA SER A 68 6.39 -2.88 0.88
C SER A 68 6.29 -1.69 1.85
N SER A 69 6.52 -0.48 1.34
CA SER A 69 6.39 0.77 2.11
C SER A 69 4.96 1.00 2.59
N CYS A 70 3.97 0.82 1.70
CA CYS A 70 2.55 0.93 2.06
C CYS A 70 2.19 -0.04 3.19
N LEU A 71 2.54 -1.33 3.05
CA LEU A 71 2.25 -2.34 4.06
C LEU A 71 2.84 -1.96 5.44
N LYS A 72 4.11 -1.57 5.49
CA LYS A 72 4.80 -1.13 6.74
C LYS A 72 4.18 0.13 7.35
N ILE A 73 3.84 1.11 6.52
CA ILE A 73 3.24 2.37 6.97
C ILE A 73 1.89 2.11 7.61
N PHE A 74 1.05 1.27 7.00
CA PHE A 74 -0.28 0.97 7.54
C PHE A 74 -0.24 0.13 8.81
N ASP A 75 0.72 -0.78 8.98
CA ASP A 75 0.90 -1.49 10.27
C ASP A 75 1.25 -0.51 11.39
N LYS A 76 2.17 0.43 11.13
CA LYS A 76 2.52 1.48 12.08
C LYS A 76 1.37 2.44 12.35
N PHE A 77 0.58 2.78 11.33
CA PHE A 77 -0.60 3.63 11.45
C PHE A 77 -1.64 3.01 12.39
N GLU A 78 -1.93 1.72 12.23
CA GLU A 78 -2.87 1.02 13.12
C GLU A 78 -2.37 0.91 14.55
N ALA A 79 -1.07 0.70 14.74
CA ALA A 79 -0.46 0.68 16.07
C ALA A 79 -0.51 2.06 16.75
N ALA A 80 -0.21 3.12 15.99
CA ALA A 80 -0.14 4.49 16.51
C ALA A 80 -1.50 5.11 16.81
N LYS A 81 -2.56 4.72 16.08
CA LYS A 81 -3.93 5.30 16.18
C LYS A 81 -3.91 6.83 16.25
N PRO A 82 -3.29 7.51 15.27
CA PRO A 82 -3.10 8.96 15.33
C PRO A 82 -4.45 9.70 15.31
N LYS A 83 -4.51 10.83 16.02
CA LYS A 83 -5.67 11.74 15.98
C LYS A 83 -5.79 12.44 14.63
N ASP A 84 -4.67 12.94 14.11
CA ASP A 84 -4.58 13.46 12.75
C ASP A 84 -4.10 12.37 11.80
N GLU A 85 -5.06 11.61 11.26
CA GLU A 85 -4.76 10.46 10.41
C GLU A 85 -4.04 10.87 9.11
N LYS A 86 -4.47 11.96 8.46
CA LYS A 86 -3.90 12.38 7.17
C LYS A 86 -2.51 13.00 7.35
N GLY A 87 -2.33 13.89 8.33
CA GLY A 87 -1.03 14.48 8.60
C GLY A 87 -0.01 13.43 9.02
N TRP A 88 -0.43 12.43 9.80
CA TRP A 88 0.44 11.31 10.15
C TRP A 88 0.89 10.51 8.92
N LEU A 89 -0.01 10.20 7.99
CA LEU A 89 0.32 9.47 6.77
C LEU A 89 1.28 10.24 5.86
N SER A 90 1.06 11.54 5.66
CA SER A 90 1.99 12.38 4.89
C SER A 90 3.38 12.42 5.52
N LYS A 91 3.45 12.55 6.84
CA LYS A 91 4.72 12.54 7.59
C LYS A 91 5.42 11.19 7.46
N ALA A 92 4.67 10.09 7.51
CA ALA A 92 5.22 8.75 7.37
C ALA A 92 5.88 8.50 6.01
N VAL A 93 5.36 9.06 4.92
CA VAL A 93 6.00 8.95 3.59
C VAL A 93 7.39 9.59 3.61
N VAL A 94 7.49 10.81 4.14
CA VAL A 94 8.74 11.59 4.10
C VAL A 94 9.78 11.04 5.08
N GLU A 95 9.36 10.60 6.27
CA GLU A 95 10.28 10.18 7.33
C GLU A 95 10.65 8.70 7.31
N LYS A 96 9.84 7.84 6.67
CA LYS A 96 10.01 6.38 6.73
C LYS A 96 10.39 5.75 5.40
N ILE A 97 10.37 6.52 4.33
CA ILE A 97 10.91 6.10 3.03
C ILE A 97 12.16 6.92 2.79
N GLU A 98 13.31 6.27 2.86
CA GLU A 98 14.58 6.89 2.48
C GLU A 98 14.61 7.02 0.96
N PHE A 99 14.45 8.24 0.46
CA PHE A 99 14.66 8.56 -0.94
C PHE A 99 16.05 9.12 -1.11
N SER A 100 16.83 8.58 -2.05
CA SER A 100 17.96 9.32 -2.58
C SER A 100 17.46 10.56 -3.33
N GLU A 101 18.33 11.56 -3.47
CA GLU A 101 17.99 12.86 -4.06
C GLU A 101 17.29 12.72 -5.42
N GLU A 102 17.74 11.78 -6.24
CA GLU A 102 17.19 11.51 -7.57
C GLU A 102 15.76 10.98 -7.55
N TYR A 103 15.24 10.45 -6.42
CA TYR A 103 13.87 9.92 -6.31
C TYR A 103 12.91 10.83 -5.54
N LYS A 104 13.34 12.02 -5.10
CA LYS A 104 12.46 12.96 -4.38
C LYS A 104 11.20 13.34 -5.16
N TYR A 105 11.25 13.30 -6.50
CA TYR A 105 10.07 13.52 -7.35
C TYR A 105 8.93 12.54 -7.07
N LEU A 106 9.21 11.36 -6.50
CA LEU A 106 8.20 10.35 -6.17
C LEU A 106 7.45 10.61 -4.86
N ILE A 107 7.91 11.51 -3.99
CA ILE A 107 7.32 11.70 -2.65
C ILE A 107 5.83 12.04 -2.75
N LYS A 108 5.48 13.02 -3.59
CA LYS A 108 4.08 13.39 -3.81
C LYS A 108 3.30 12.22 -4.40
N HIS A 109 3.87 11.54 -5.40
CA HIS A 109 3.25 10.41 -6.07
C HIS A 109 2.90 9.27 -5.11
N ILE A 110 3.83 8.92 -4.22
CA ILE A 110 3.63 7.88 -3.21
C ILE A 110 2.64 8.34 -2.14
N THR A 111 2.64 9.62 -1.79
CA THR A 111 1.62 10.19 -0.89
C THR A 111 0.22 10.04 -1.49
N ASP A 112 0.06 10.32 -2.78
CA ASP A 112 -1.21 10.17 -3.50
C ASP A 112 -1.66 8.70 -3.55
N ILE A 113 -0.72 7.76 -3.73
CA ILE A 113 -0.98 6.30 -3.62
C ILE A 113 -1.48 5.94 -2.22
N ILE A 114 -0.78 6.36 -1.17
CA ILE A 114 -1.16 6.06 0.21
C ILE A 114 -2.53 6.63 0.56
N PHE A 115 -2.84 7.85 0.13
CA PHE A 115 -4.16 8.45 0.34
C PHE A 115 -5.27 7.71 -0.40
N SER A 116 -4.99 7.22 -1.61
CA SER A 116 -5.93 6.41 -2.37
C SER A 116 -6.23 5.08 -1.65
N ILE A 117 -5.18 4.39 -1.18
CA ILE A 117 -5.32 3.17 -0.36
C ILE A 117 -6.05 3.48 0.95
N TYR A 118 -5.74 4.61 1.60
CA TYR A 118 -6.36 5.03 2.85
C TYR A 118 -7.88 5.25 2.71
N GLY A 119 -8.31 5.83 1.59
CA GLY A 119 -9.73 5.95 1.26
C GLY A 119 -10.43 4.58 1.22
N LEU A 120 -9.80 3.60 0.55
CA LEU A 120 -10.32 2.22 0.50
C LEU A 120 -10.30 1.55 1.88
N TYR A 121 -9.23 1.73 2.64
CA TYR A 121 -9.07 1.22 4.00
C TYR A 121 -10.23 1.69 4.88
N LYS A 122 -10.59 2.99 4.86
CA LYS A 122 -11.72 3.50 5.64
C LYS A 122 -13.06 2.99 5.12
N LYS A 123 -13.26 2.99 3.80
CA LYS A 123 -14.51 2.52 3.16
C LYS A 123 -14.79 1.03 3.45
N GLN A 124 -13.75 0.21 3.50
CA GLN A 124 -13.84 -1.23 3.74
C GLN A 124 -13.64 -1.62 5.21
N ASN A 125 -14.03 -0.74 6.14
CA ASN A 125 -13.95 -0.98 7.58
C ASN A 125 -12.57 -1.47 8.04
N LYS A 126 -11.52 -0.72 7.68
CA LYS A 126 -10.12 -0.96 8.07
C LYS A 126 -9.57 -2.32 7.61
N PHE A 127 -10.13 -2.85 6.52
CA PHE A 127 -9.86 -4.21 6.05
C PHE A 127 -10.04 -5.29 7.13
N ALA A 128 -10.86 -5.01 8.15
CA ALA A 128 -11.10 -5.95 9.24
C ALA A 128 -11.73 -7.24 8.68
N PRO A 129 -11.33 -8.43 9.17
CA PRO A 129 -12.01 -9.66 8.83
C PRO A 129 -13.48 -9.55 9.23
N SER A 130 -14.40 -10.08 8.41
CA SER A 130 -15.80 -10.19 8.83
C SER A 130 -15.89 -10.99 10.12
N LYS A 131 -16.87 -10.68 10.99
CA LYS A 131 -17.08 -11.41 12.25
C LYS A 131 -17.11 -12.93 12.03
N LEU A 132 -17.74 -13.36 10.94
CA LEU A 132 -17.83 -14.77 10.54
C LEU A 132 -16.46 -15.35 10.15
N LYS A 133 -15.66 -14.66 9.34
CA LYS A 133 -14.31 -15.12 8.98
C LYS A 133 -13.37 -15.17 10.17
N ARG A 134 -13.47 -14.19 11.08
CA ARG A 134 -12.70 -14.17 12.33
C ARG A 134 -13.07 -15.35 13.22
N TRP A 135 -14.36 -15.64 13.38
CA TRP A 135 -14.82 -16.79 14.14
C TRP A 135 -14.33 -18.11 13.51
N LEU A 136 -14.52 -18.28 12.19
CA LEU A 136 -14.05 -19.46 11.46
C LEU A 136 -12.53 -19.65 11.56
N SER A 137 -11.73 -18.58 11.46
CA SER A 137 -10.27 -18.68 11.57
C SER A 137 -9.81 -19.10 12.96
N GLU A 138 -10.46 -18.60 14.01
CA GLU A 138 -10.15 -18.99 15.37
C GLU A 138 -10.58 -20.43 15.65
N GLU A 139 -11.70 -20.88 15.10
CA GLU A 139 -12.15 -22.27 15.24
C GLU A 139 -11.25 -23.25 14.45
N LEU A 140 -10.86 -22.89 13.22
CA LEU A 140 -9.90 -23.66 12.43
C LEU A 140 -8.53 -23.77 13.11
N LYS A 141 -8.03 -22.70 13.76
CA LYS A 141 -6.78 -22.73 14.53
C LYS A 141 -6.84 -23.69 15.72
N LYS A 142 -8.00 -23.88 16.35
CA LYS A 142 -8.18 -24.88 17.42
C LYS A 142 -8.17 -26.30 16.89
N LEU A 143 -8.61 -26.50 15.64
CA LEU A 143 -8.68 -27.80 14.99
C LEU A 143 -7.38 -28.19 14.28
N LEU A 144 -6.51 -27.22 13.97
CA LEU A 144 -5.22 -27.39 13.31
C LEU A 144 -4.28 -28.44 13.95
N PRO A 145 -4.20 -28.60 15.28
CA PRO A 145 -3.42 -29.67 15.92
C PRO A 145 -3.97 -31.08 15.72
N TYR A 146 -5.20 -31.21 15.21
CA TYR A 146 -5.93 -32.47 15.07
C TYR A 146 -6.19 -32.86 13.60
N LEU A 147 -5.68 -32.07 12.65
CA LEU A 147 -5.73 -32.43 11.23
C LEU A 147 -4.59 -33.43 10.94
N PRO A 148 -4.88 -34.54 10.24
CA PRO A 148 -3.92 -35.60 9.94
C PRO A 148 -2.77 -35.15 9.03
#